data_AF-A0A1Z5HBX8-F1
#
_entry.id   AF-A0A1Z5HBX8-F1
#
_cell.length_a   1.000
_cell.length_b   1.000
_cell.length_c   1.000
_cell.angle_alpha   90.00
_cell.angle_beta   90.00
_cell.angle_gamma   90.00
#
_symmetry.space_group_name_H-M   'P 1'
#
loop_
_entity.id
_entity.type
_entity.pdbx_description
1 polymer ?
#
loop_
_entity_poly.entity_id
_entity_poly.type
_entity_poly.pdbx_seq_one_letter_code
_entity_poly.pdbx_strand_id
1 'polypeptide(L)'
;MAVVLLFGLLSFVFQMSSRRQMNSQMSQPCFRETLQKLFPELESMPHADTLGHVLETLELDALPTAHVALVKKLIRSKKFATYLIQNCYPIAIDGTQKLVRDGQWHPEEWLDRSGGENETSWEQQYIYVLEANLVFHNGLTLPSLSAPDGMIVSRRRREICQSEVRDSARGRLKFYPE
;
A
#
# COMPACT_ATOMS: atom_id res chain seq x y z
N MET A 1 5.86 -17.92 -12.39
CA MET A 1 5.61 -16.54 -11.94
C MET A 1 4.82 -16.45 -10.64
N ALA A 2 3.60 -16.99 -10.53
CA ALA A 2 2.79 -16.89 -9.30
C ALA A 2 3.52 -17.33 -8.02
N VAL A 3 4.23 -18.46 -8.09
CA VAL A 3 5.09 -18.98 -7.01
C VAL A 3 6.20 -18.00 -6.58
N VAL A 4 6.83 -17.32 -7.55
CA VAL A 4 7.89 -16.34 -7.28
C VAL A 4 7.33 -15.10 -6.59
N LEU A 5 6.15 -14.63 -7.01
CA LEU A 5 5.48 -13.50 -6.37
C LEU A 5 4.96 -13.85 -4.97
N LEU A 6 4.44 -15.07 -4.78
CA LEU A 6 4.08 -15.59 -3.46
C LEU A 6 5.31 -15.65 -2.55
N PHE A 7 6.43 -16.13 -3.07
CA PHE A 7 7.70 -16.12 -2.34
C PHE A 7 8.10 -14.70 -1.93
N GLY A 8 7.98 -13.72 -2.84
CA GLY A 8 8.21 -12.31 -2.51
C GLY A 8 7.27 -11.77 -1.44
N LEU A 9 5.97 -12.08 -1.54
CA LEU A 9 4.97 -11.70 -0.54
C LEU A 9 5.29 -12.28 0.83
N LEU A 10 5.62 -13.57 0.91
CA LEU A 10 5.97 -14.23 2.17
C LEU A 10 7.26 -13.64 2.74
N SER A 11 8.25 -13.33 1.91
CA SER A 11 9.48 -12.68 2.36
C SER A 11 9.20 -11.32 3.00
N PHE A 12 8.26 -10.56 2.44
CA PHE A 12 7.77 -9.31 3.04
C PHE A 12 7.03 -9.55 4.36
N VAL A 13 6.08 -10.49 4.38
CA VAL A 13 5.28 -10.82 5.59
C VAL A 13 6.18 -11.26 6.75
N PHE A 14 7.20 -12.07 6.47
CA PHE A 14 8.15 -12.56 7.47
C PHE A 14 9.32 -11.60 7.73
N GLN A 15 9.33 -10.42 7.11
CA GLN A 15 10.36 -9.39 7.33
C GLN A 15 11.79 -9.91 7.10
N MET A 16 11.98 -10.74 6.08
CA MET A 16 13.30 -11.28 5.75
C MET A 16 14.16 -10.20 5.13
N SER A 17 15.28 -9.88 5.76
CA SER A 17 16.08 -8.69 5.44
C SER A 17 17.16 -8.92 4.39
N SER A 18 17.41 -10.17 3.98
CA SER A 18 18.40 -10.49 2.95
C SER A 18 18.02 -11.69 2.10
N ARG A 19 18.52 -11.71 0.85
CA ARG A 19 18.37 -12.86 -0.07
C ARG A 19 18.91 -14.16 0.52
N ARG A 20 20.00 -14.09 1.29
CA ARG A 20 20.59 -15.25 1.98
C ARG A 20 19.66 -15.80 3.06
N GLN A 21 19.10 -14.92 3.88
CA GLN A 21 18.12 -15.31 4.89
C GLN A 21 16.86 -15.90 4.25
N MET A 22 16.37 -15.29 3.17
CA MET A 22 15.23 -15.81 2.41
C MET A 22 15.49 -17.23 1.93
N ASN A 23 16.61 -17.46 1.24
CA ASN A 23 16.96 -18.80 0.76
C ASN A 23 17.08 -19.82 1.90
N SER A 24 17.70 -19.44 3.01
CA SER A 24 17.90 -20.33 4.16
C SER A 24 16.59 -20.69 4.86
N GLN A 25 15.73 -19.71 5.17
CA GLN A 25 14.49 -19.94 5.90
C GLN A 25 13.43 -20.61 5.03
N MET A 26 13.27 -20.15 3.79
CA MET A 26 12.23 -20.67 2.89
C MET A 26 12.53 -22.07 2.35
N SER A 27 13.80 -22.52 2.41
CA SER A 27 14.19 -23.89 2.03
C SER A 27 14.09 -24.89 3.17
N GLN A 28 13.69 -24.46 4.37
CA GLN A 28 13.50 -25.39 5.50
C GLN A 28 12.41 -26.42 5.16
N PRO A 29 12.62 -27.72 5.48
CA PRO A 29 11.69 -28.78 5.12
C PRO A 29 10.25 -28.52 5.62
N CYS A 30 10.12 -28.08 6.87
CA CYS A 30 8.81 -27.80 7.47
C CYS A 30 8.03 -26.71 6.71
N PHE A 31 8.72 -25.66 6.25
CA PHE A 31 8.12 -24.56 5.52
C PHE A 31 7.72 -25.01 4.10
N ARG A 32 8.62 -25.71 3.41
CA ARG A 32 8.36 -26.27 2.08
C ARG A 32 7.18 -27.23 2.10
N GLU A 33 7.14 -28.16 3.04
CA GLU A 33 6.04 -29.13 3.19
C GLU A 33 4.70 -28.43 3.44
N THR A 34 4.70 -27.36 4.25
CA THR A 34 3.50 -26.58 4.52
C THR A 34 3.02 -25.86 3.25
N LEU A 35 3.93 -25.23 2.51
CA LEU A 35 3.59 -24.59 1.25
C LEU A 35 3.10 -25.58 0.19
N GLN A 36 3.71 -26.76 0.09
CA GLN A 36 3.28 -27.81 -0.83
C GLN A 36 1.89 -28.36 -0.50
N LYS A 37 1.48 -28.36 0.78
CA LYS A 37 0.09 -28.69 1.15
C LYS A 37 -0.91 -27.63 0.68
N LEU A 38 -0.52 -26.36 0.67
CA LEU A 38 -1.36 -25.24 0.22
C LEU A 38 -1.37 -25.10 -1.31
N PHE A 39 -0.23 -25.39 -1.95
CA PHE A 39 0.02 -25.28 -3.38
C PHE A 39 0.70 -26.57 -3.87
N PRO A 40 -0.07 -27.65 -4.12
CA PRO A 40 0.49 -28.95 -4.52
C PRO A 40 1.31 -28.90 -5.82
N GLU A 41 1.05 -27.94 -6.69
CA GLU A 41 1.81 -27.67 -7.92
C GLU A 41 3.23 -27.13 -7.67
N LEU A 42 3.59 -26.82 -6.42
CA LEU A 42 4.89 -26.30 -6.04
C LEU A 42 5.95 -27.41 -5.97
N GLU A 43 6.54 -27.73 -7.12
CA GLU A 43 7.59 -28.76 -7.20
C GLU A 43 8.86 -28.37 -6.42
N SER A 44 9.29 -27.12 -6.54
CA SER A 44 10.51 -26.60 -5.89
C SER A 44 10.33 -25.16 -5.41
N MET A 45 11.14 -24.75 -4.43
CA MET A 45 11.14 -23.38 -3.92
C MET A 45 11.92 -22.46 -4.89
N PRO A 46 11.38 -21.28 -5.23
CA PRO A 46 12.10 -20.31 -6.05
C PRO A 46 13.30 -19.73 -5.29
N HIS A 47 14.34 -19.33 -6.03
CA HIS A 47 15.50 -18.67 -5.44
C HIS A 47 15.24 -17.16 -5.26
N ALA A 48 15.81 -16.56 -4.23
CA ALA A 48 15.69 -15.12 -3.99
C ALA A 48 16.26 -14.26 -5.12
N ASP A 49 17.25 -14.76 -5.87
CA ASP A 49 17.77 -14.04 -7.05
C ASP A 49 16.79 -14.04 -8.22
N THR A 50 15.95 -15.08 -8.35
CA THR A 50 14.87 -15.10 -9.35
C THR A 50 13.83 -14.04 -9.02
N LEU A 51 13.48 -13.88 -7.74
CA LEU A 51 12.62 -12.77 -7.29
C LEU A 51 13.28 -11.42 -7.61
N GLY A 52 14.56 -11.26 -7.28
CA GLY A 52 15.32 -10.04 -7.57
C GLY A 52 15.24 -9.65 -9.04
N HIS A 53 15.50 -10.59 -9.95
CA HIS A 53 15.44 -10.34 -11.39
C HIS A 53 14.04 -9.94 -11.86
N VAL A 54 12.98 -10.56 -11.33
CA VAL A 54 11.60 -10.19 -11.66
C VAL A 54 11.27 -8.78 -11.18
N LEU A 55 11.72 -8.40 -9.98
CA LEU A 55 11.49 -7.06 -9.43
C LEU A 55 12.30 -5.98 -10.17
N GLU A 56 13.53 -6.30 -10.60
CA GLU A 56 14.40 -5.40 -11.37
C GLU A 56 13.86 -5.12 -12.77
N THR A 57 13.19 -6.09 -13.38
CA THR A 57 12.61 -5.98 -14.73
C THR A 57 11.16 -5.50 -14.73
N LEU A 58 10.58 -5.24 -13.56
CA LEU A 58 9.19 -4.83 -13.43
C LEU A 58 8.99 -3.40 -13.94
N GLU A 59 8.05 -3.23 -14.87
CA GLU A 59 7.65 -1.89 -15.35
C GLU A 59 6.83 -1.16 -14.28
N LEU A 60 7.49 -0.28 -13.53
CA LEU A 60 6.88 0.46 -12.42
C LEU A 60 5.72 1.36 -12.88
N ASP A 61 5.82 1.94 -14.07
CA ASP A 61 4.80 2.84 -14.62
C ASP A 61 3.51 2.10 -15.00
N ALA A 62 3.58 0.77 -15.21
CA ALA A 62 2.42 -0.06 -15.49
C ALA A 62 1.65 -0.46 -14.21
N LEU A 63 2.26 -0.39 -13.03
CA LEU A 63 1.66 -0.84 -11.76
C LEU A 63 0.35 -0.10 -11.41
N PRO A 64 0.26 1.24 -11.49
CA PRO A 64 -0.99 1.95 -11.18
C PRO A 64 -2.14 1.49 -12.08
N THR A 65 -1.86 1.29 -13.37
CA THR A 65 -2.84 0.84 -14.36
C THR A 65 -3.31 -0.59 -14.04
N ALA A 66 -2.38 -1.49 -13.74
CA ALA A 66 -2.69 -2.87 -13.36
C ALA A 66 -3.53 -2.94 -12.08
N HIS A 67 -3.19 -2.11 -11.08
CA HIS A 67 -3.92 -2.01 -9.82
C HIS A 67 -5.37 -1.56 -10.02
N VAL A 68 -5.57 -0.45 -10.75
CA VAL A 68 -6.92 0.04 -11.08
C VAL A 68 -7.73 -0.99 -11.87
N ALA A 69 -7.09 -1.71 -12.80
CA ALA A 69 -7.75 -2.77 -13.56
C ALA A 69 -8.20 -3.93 -12.65
N LEU A 70 -7.38 -4.33 -11.66
CA LEU A 70 -7.72 -5.34 -10.67
C LEU A 70 -8.92 -4.91 -9.82
N VAL A 71 -8.89 -3.69 -9.27
CA VAL A 71 -9.99 -3.15 -8.45
C VAL A 71 -11.29 -3.11 -9.27
N LYS A 72 -11.25 -2.61 -10.51
CA LYS A 72 -12.40 -2.61 -11.42
C LYS A 72 -12.94 -4.00 -11.69
N LYS A 73 -12.07 -5.00 -11.87
CA LYS A 73 -12.46 -6.40 -12.05
C LYS A 73 -13.17 -6.97 -10.80
N LEU A 74 -12.67 -6.66 -9.61
CA LEU A 74 -13.28 -7.10 -8.34
C LEU A 74 -14.65 -6.46 -8.10
N ILE A 75 -14.80 -5.17 -8.42
CA ILE A 75 -16.09 -4.46 -8.38
C ILE A 75 -17.08 -5.08 -9.37
N ARG A 76 -16.69 -5.27 -10.64
CA ARG A 76 -17.54 -5.87 -11.69
C ARG A 76 -17.99 -7.28 -11.34
N SER A 77 -17.12 -8.06 -10.70
CA SER A 77 -17.45 -9.42 -10.24
C SER A 77 -18.16 -9.45 -8.88
N LYS A 78 -18.62 -8.29 -8.39
CA LYS A 78 -19.40 -8.12 -7.15
C LYS A 78 -18.75 -8.71 -5.90
N LYS A 79 -17.41 -8.81 -5.86
CA LYS A 79 -16.67 -9.38 -4.73
C LYS A 79 -16.85 -8.59 -3.43
N PHE A 80 -17.22 -7.31 -3.56
CA PHE A 80 -17.44 -6.42 -2.43
C PHE A 80 -18.92 -6.20 -2.07
N ALA A 81 -19.87 -6.86 -2.75
CA ALA A 81 -21.29 -6.57 -2.60
C ALA A 81 -21.78 -6.72 -1.15
N THR A 82 -21.26 -7.70 -0.43
CA THR A 82 -21.59 -7.94 0.98
C THR A 82 -20.90 -6.98 1.94
N TYR A 83 -19.96 -6.15 1.47
CA TYR A 83 -19.09 -5.28 2.26
C TYR A 83 -19.41 -3.78 2.08
N LEU A 84 -20.41 -3.44 1.25
CA LEU A 84 -20.80 -2.06 0.96
C LEU A 84 -21.41 -1.37 2.18
N ILE A 85 -21.12 -0.09 2.35
CA ILE A 85 -21.78 0.77 3.35
C ILE A 85 -22.94 1.46 2.64
N GLN A 86 -24.16 1.31 3.17
CA GLN A 86 -25.38 1.88 2.57
C GLN A 86 -25.54 1.56 1.07
N ASN A 87 -25.12 0.36 0.65
CA ASN A 87 -25.12 -0.09 -0.75
C ASN A 87 -24.30 0.80 -1.72
N CYS A 88 -23.32 1.54 -1.18
CA CYS A 88 -22.40 2.40 -1.93
C CYS A 88 -20.96 1.91 -1.80
N TYR A 89 -20.07 2.48 -2.63
CA TYR A 89 -18.61 2.39 -2.50
C TYR A 89 -18.08 3.71 -1.94
N PRO A 90 -18.05 3.91 -0.62
CA PRO A 90 -17.47 5.10 -0.03
C PRO A 90 -16.00 5.24 -0.43
N ILE A 91 -15.60 6.49 -0.64
CA ILE A 91 -14.21 6.86 -0.88
C ILE A 91 -13.81 7.78 0.27
N ALA A 92 -12.87 7.34 1.10
CA ALA A 92 -12.16 8.20 2.03
C ALA A 92 -11.00 8.88 1.31
N ILE A 93 -10.78 10.15 1.62
CA ILE A 93 -9.65 10.93 1.12
C ILE A 93 -8.83 11.36 2.32
N ASP A 94 -7.59 10.90 2.41
CA ASP A 94 -6.69 11.19 3.52
C ASP A 94 -5.28 11.55 3.03
N GLY A 95 -4.60 12.41 3.80
CA GLY A 95 -3.19 12.70 3.59
C GLY A 95 -2.36 11.66 4.33
N THR A 96 -1.59 10.84 3.61
CA THR A 96 -0.69 9.87 4.22
C THR A 96 0.77 10.26 4.01
N GLN A 97 1.56 10.16 5.07
CA GLN A 97 3.01 10.31 4.99
C GLN A 97 3.61 9.04 4.38
N LYS A 98 4.20 9.12 3.18
CA LYS A 98 4.78 7.95 2.50
C LYS A 98 6.24 7.73 2.81
N LEU A 99 6.99 8.80 3.06
CA LEU A 99 8.43 8.73 3.21
C LEU A 99 8.92 9.77 4.23
N VAL A 100 9.92 9.37 5.03
CA VAL A 100 10.65 10.23 5.96
C VAL A 100 12.14 9.98 5.78
N ARG A 101 12.93 11.04 5.89
CA ARG A 101 14.40 11.01 5.84
C ARG A 101 14.98 11.92 6.92
N ASP A 102 16.01 11.42 7.59
CA ASP A 102 16.80 12.17 8.57
C ASP A 102 18.06 12.72 7.88
N GLY A 103 18.30 14.03 7.96
CA GLY A 103 19.58 14.65 7.57
C GLY A 103 20.03 14.48 6.11
N GLN A 104 19.16 14.04 5.21
CA GLN A 104 19.43 13.92 3.76
C GLN A 104 18.51 14.86 2.99
N TRP A 105 19.11 15.91 2.43
CA TRP A 105 18.41 16.95 1.67
C TRP A 105 18.13 16.48 0.24
N HIS A 106 16.85 16.37 -0.10
CA HIS A 106 16.33 16.14 -1.45
C HIS A 106 15.68 17.42 -2.02
N PRO A 107 15.22 17.44 -3.28
CA PRO A 107 14.70 18.64 -3.95
C PRO A 107 13.65 19.42 -3.13
N GLU A 108 13.51 20.71 -3.44
CA GLU A 108 12.60 21.71 -2.79
C GLU A 108 11.14 21.28 -2.60
N GLU A 109 10.69 20.20 -3.24
CA GLU A 109 9.31 19.72 -3.20
C GLU A 109 8.96 18.92 -1.92
N TRP A 110 9.95 18.60 -1.08
CA TRP A 110 9.73 17.88 0.17
C TRP A 110 9.38 18.83 1.32
N LEU A 111 8.56 18.36 2.25
CA LEU A 111 8.20 19.12 3.44
C LEU A 111 9.25 18.90 4.53
N ASP A 112 9.59 19.98 5.22
CA ASP A 112 10.54 19.95 6.32
C ASP A 112 9.82 20.04 7.66
N ARG A 113 10.36 19.37 8.67
CA ARG A 113 10.03 19.60 10.07
C ARG A 113 11.28 19.47 10.92
N SER A 114 11.37 20.32 11.93
CA SER A 114 12.43 20.29 12.92
C SER A 114 11.84 20.26 14.32
N GLY A 115 12.62 19.75 15.27
CA GLY A 115 12.22 19.69 16.67
C GLY A 115 13.41 19.49 17.59
N GLY A 116 13.18 19.63 18.89
CA GLY A 116 14.21 19.55 19.93
C GLY A 116 14.72 20.92 20.40
N GLU A 117 15.26 20.97 21.62
CA GLU A 117 15.94 22.14 22.18
C GLU A 117 17.46 21.88 22.24
N ASN A 118 18.26 22.91 21.96
CA ASN A 118 19.73 22.91 22.05
C ASN A 118 20.39 21.72 21.32
N GLU A 119 21.20 20.92 22.02
CA GLU A 119 22.01 19.80 21.49
C GLU A 119 21.19 18.61 20.96
N THR A 120 19.87 18.63 21.13
CA THR A 120 18.94 17.60 20.62
C THR A 120 18.11 18.06 19.43
N SER A 121 18.51 19.15 18.76
CA SER A 121 17.87 19.59 17.52
C SER A 121 17.97 18.51 16.44
N TRP A 122 16.85 18.17 15.83
CA TRP A 122 16.78 17.26 14.70
C TRP A 122 15.99 17.89 13.55
N GLU A 123 16.31 17.46 12.34
CA GLU A 123 15.67 17.90 11.11
C GLU A 123 15.28 16.68 10.27
N GLN A 124 14.05 16.69 9.78
CA GLN A 124 13.49 15.63 8.96
C GLN A 124 12.80 16.19 7.74
N GLN A 125 13.03 15.54 6.61
CA GLN A 125 12.25 15.75 5.40
C GLN A 125 11.23 14.63 5.23
N TYR A 126 10.05 14.96 4.73
CA TYR A 126 8.98 13.99 4.51
C TYR A 126 8.11 14.35 3.30
N ILE A 127 7.45 13.33 2.74
CA ILE A 127 6.46 13.48 1.68
C ILE A 127 5.08 13.07 2.21
N TYR A 128 4.10 13.96 2.07
CA TYR A 128 2.68 13.62 2.11
C TYR A 128 2.13 13.40 0.70
N VAL A 129 1.25 12.42 0.61
CA VAL A 129 0.53 12.08 -0.60
C VAL A 129 -0.94 12.02 -0.22
N LEU A 130 -1.81 12.66 -1.01
CA LEU A 130 -3.25 12.49 -0.84
C LEU A 130 -3.66 11.16 -1.47
N GLU A 131 -4.29 10.31 -0.68
CA GLU A 131 -4.80 9.03 -1.12
C GLU A 131 -6.32 9.00 -1.13
N ALA A 132 -6.87 8.39 -2.17
CA ALA A 132 -8.26 8.03 -2.23
C ALA A 132 -8.39 6.52 -1.99
N ASN A 133 -9.16 6.17 -0.98
CA ASN A 133 -9.27 4.83 -0.40
C ASN A 133 -10.72 4.36 -0.45
N LEU A 134 -11.00 3.20 -1.06
CA LEU A 134 -12.30 2.55 -0.95
C LEU A 134 -12.46 1.97 0.45
N VAL A 135 -13.56 2.32 1.13
CA VAL A 135 -13.82 1.89 2.52
C VAL A 135 -15.05 0.98 2.57
N PHE A 136 -14.92 -0.11 3.32
CA PHE A 136 -15.97 -1.12 3.48
C PHE A 136 -16.42 -1.23 4.95
N HIS A 137 -17.63 -1.74 5.18
CA HIS A 137 -18.24 -1.75 6.52
C HIS A 137 -17.47 -2.57 7.56
N ASN A 138 -16.66 -3.54 7.10
CA ASN A 138 -15.84 -4.39 7.96
C ASN A 138 -14.46 -3.79 8.26
N GLY A 139 -14.24 -2.52 7.90
CA GLY A 139 -12.97 -1.83 8.06
C GLY A 139 -11.93 -2.14 6.99
N LEU A 140 -12.24 -3.00 6.00
CA LEU A 140 -11.36 -3.17 4.85
C LEU A 140 -11.21 -1.84 4.12
N THR A 141 -9.97 -1.50 3.77
CA THR A 141 -9.64 -0.31 3.01
C THR A 141 -8.78 -0.70 1.81
N LEU A 142 -9.15 -0.24 0.62
CA LEU A 142 -8.39 -0.50 -0.61
C LEU A 142 -7.96 0.83 -1.26
N PRO A 143 -6.65 1.12 -1.32
CA PRO A 143 -6.14 2.28 -2.06
C PRO A 143 -6.59 2.24 -3.51
N SER A 144 -7.02 3.37 -4.05
CA SER A 144 -7.47 3.49 -5.44
C SER A 144 -6.66 4.50 -6.24
N LEU A 145 -6.18 5.57 -5.61
CA LEU A 145 -5.41 6.63 -6.26
C LEU A 145 -4.53 7.32 -5.23
N SER A 146 -3.35 7.77 -5.66
CA SER A 146 -2.47 8.63 -4.87
C SER A 146 -1.98 9.80 -5.73
N ALA A 147 -1.92 11.00 -5.14
CA ALA A 147 -1.41 12.20 -5.78
C ALA A 147 -0.55 13.02 -4.80
N PRO A 148 0.57 13.63 -5.24
CA PRO A 148 1.37 14.48 -4.37
C PRO A 148 0.53 15.62 -3.79
N ASP A 149 0.78 15.97 -2.54
CA ASP A 149 0.10 17.10 -1.90
C ASP A 149 0.40 18.39 -2.71
N GLY A 150 -0.66 19.09 -3.15
CA GLY A 150 -0.55 20.27 -4.02
C GLY A 150 -0.90 20.09 -5.51
N MET A 151 -1.07 18.87 -6.04
CA MET A 151 -1.37 18.64 -7.47
C MET A 151 -2.87 18.57 -7.81
N ILE A 152 -3.77 18.73 -6.84
CA ILE A 152 -5.23 18.66 -7.06
C ILE A 152 -5.77 20.02 -7.50
N VAL A 153 -5.48 20.37 -8.76
CA VAL A 153 -6.21 21.42 -9.47
C VAL A 153 -7.38 20.80 -10.22
N SER A 154 -8.57 21.32 -9.94
CA SER A 154 -9.88 20.89 -10.42
C SER A 154 -9.97 20.60 -11.92
N ARG A 155 -10.66 19.52 -12.30
CA ARG A 155 -11.44 19.45 -13.55
C ARG A 155 -12.77 18.70 -13.35
N ARG A 156 -13.81 19.50 -13.06
CA ARG A 156 -15.26 19.36 -13.31
C ARG A 156 -15.94 17.97 -13.24
N ARG A 157 -16.92 17.93 -12.32
CA ARG A 157 -18.29 17.36 -12.39
C ARG A 157 -18.45 15.83 -12.47
N ARG A 158 -18.80 15.19 -11.34
CA ARG A 158 -20.19 14.95 -10.88
C ARG A 158 -20.20 14.12 -9.58
N GLU A 159 -20.90 14.63 -8.57
CA GLU A 159 -21.44 13.94 -7.39
C GLU A 159 -20.54 12.90 -6.68
N ILE A 160 -19.73 13.38 -5.74
CA ILE A 160 -19.25 12.59 -4.61
C ILE A 160 -19.93 13.20 -3.39
N CYS A 161 -20.69 12.42 -2.63
CA CYS A 161 -21.34 12.88 -1.39
C CYS A 161 -20.30 13.56 -0.49
N GLN A 162 -20.44 14.87 -0.31
CA GLN A 162 -19.52 15.75 0.42
C GLN A 162 -19.80 15.81 1.93
N SER A 163 -20.45 14.81 2.52
CA SER A 163 -20.57 14.76 3.98
C SER A 163 -19.29 14.13 4.54
N GLU A 164 -18.54 14.90 5.34
CA GLU A 164 -17.45 14.47 6.26
C GLU A 164 -15.98 14.59 5.82
N VAL A 165 -15.58 15.65 5.10
CA VAL A 165 -14.14 15.95 4.84
C VAL A 165 -13.56 17.02 5.78
N ARG A 166 -14.20 17.32 6.92
CA ARG A 166 -13.79 18.50 7.73
C ARG A 166 -12.89 18.28 8.95
N ASP A 167 -12.64 17.05 9.42
CA ASP A 167 -11.92 16.87 10.71
C ASP A 167 -10.73 15.88 10.73
N SER A 168 -10.22 15.44 9.58
CA SER A 168 -9.11 14.45 9.55
C SER A 168 -7.70 15.04 9.75
N ALA A 169 -7.55 16.16 10.47
CA ALA A 169 -6.23 16.69 10.87
C ALA A 169 -5.75 16.14 12.23
N ARG A 170 -6.60 15.44 12.99
CA ARG A 170 -6.20 14.79 14.24
C ARG A 170 -6.94 13.47 14.40
N GLY A 171 -6.21 12.38 14.16
CA GLY A 171 -6.42 11.05 14.71
C GLY A 171 -7.87 10.56 14.91
N ARG A 172 -8.20 9.49 14.17
CA ARG A 172 -9.33 8.57 14.37
C ARG A 172 -10.63 9.03 13.68
N LEU A 173 -10.95 8.38 12.55
CA LEU A 173 -12.28 8.40 11.94
C LEU A 173 -13.30 8.00 13.02
N LYS A 174 -14.09 8.97 13.50
CA LYS A 174 -15.27 8.71 14.32
C LYS A 174 -16.47 8.70 13.38
N PHE A 175 -17.06 7.53 13.22
CA PHE A 175 -18.39 7.39 12.62
C PHE A 175 -19.41 7.91 13.63
N TYR A 176 -20.15 8.96 13.27
CA TYR A 176 -21.35 9.34 14.00
C TYR A 176 -22.56 8.73 13.29
N PRO A 177 -23.31 7.80 13.91
CA PRO A 177 -24.66 7.52 13.47
C PRO A 177 -25.57 8.71 13.84
N GLU A 178 -26.45 9.11 12.92
CA GLU A 178 -27.59 9.97 13.26
C GLU A 178 -28.52 9.29 14.28
#